data_AF-A0A2D8F7N7-F1
#
_entry.id   AF-A0A2D8F7N7-F1
#
_cell.length_a   1.000
_cell.length_b   1.000
_cell.length_c   1.000
_cell.angle_alpha   90.00
_cell.angle_beta   90.00
_cell.angle_gamma   90.00
#
_symmetry.space_group_name_H-M   'P 1'
#
loop_
_entity.id
_entity.type
_entity.pdbx_description
1 polymer ?
#
loop_
_entity_poly.entity_id
_entity_poly.type
_entity_poly.pdbx_seq_one_letter_code
_entity_poly.pdbx_strand_id
1 'polypeptide(L)'
;PGDVGENVLVQGLPFFELAAGDVLELGAVRARLTGPAPPCRTIAAAFTSGSFRSIDAKRHPERTRWYAEVVVEGILHPGDAVVLRKAEPTGDR
;
A
#
# COMPACT_ATOMS: atom_id res chain seq x y z
N PRO A 1 0.33 -14.29 -3.36
CA PRO A 1 -0.36 -13.01 -3.04
C PRO A 1 -1.41 -13.26 -1.96
N GLY A 2 -1.45 -12.43 -0.93
CA GLY A 2 -2.38 -12.50 0.21
C GLY A 2 -1.77 -13.04 1.50
N ASP A 3 -0.56 -13.61 1.47
CA ASP A 3 0.06 -14.28 2.63
C ASP A 3 0.35 -13.30 3.78
N VAL A 4 0.60 -12.03 3.46
CA VAL A 4 0.79 -10.98 4.46
C VAL A 4 -0.50 -10.19 4.72
N GLY A 5 -1.65 -10.71 4.31
CA GLY A 5 -2.97 -10.12 4.53
C GLY A 5 -3.23 -8.86 3.71
N GLU A 6 -2.60 -8.73 2.55
CA GLU A 6 -2.90 -7.68 1.57
C GLU A 6 -4.06 -8.09 0.66
N ASN A 7 -4.95 -7.13 0.38
CA ASN A 7 -6.06 -7.34 -0.56
C ASN A 7 -5.64 -7.08 -2.02
N VAL A 8 -4.67 -6.19 -2.22
CA VAL A 8 -4.16 -5.79 -3.53
C VAL A 8 -2.64 -5.82 -3.48
N LEU A 9 -2.03 -6.56 -4.41
CA LEU A 9 -0.58 -6.60 -4.62
C LEU A 9 -0.24 -5.79 -5.88
N VAL A 10 0.63 -4.80 -5.72
CA VAL A 10 1.08 -3.92 -6.81
C VAL A 10 2.58 -4.09 -7.03
N GLN A 11 3.00 -4.07 -8.29
CA GLN A 11 4.41 -4.11 -8.69
C GLN A 11 4.78 -2.84 -9.45
N GLY A 12 6.03 -2.39 -9.31
CA GLY A 12 6.58 -1.29 -10.12
C GLY A 12 6.33 0.12 -9.60
N LEU A 13 5.71 0.26 -8.42
CA LEU A 13 5.61 1.56 -7.73
C LEU A 13 6.83 1.82 -6.85
N PRO A 14 7.38 3.04 -6.84
CA PRO A 14 8.43 3.44 -5.91
C PRO A 14 7.83 3.66 -4.52
N PHE A 15 7.85 2.61 -3.68
CA PHE A 15 7.24 2.62 -2.34
C PHE A 15 7.77 3.75 -1.43
N PHE A 16 9.03 4.16 -1.62
CA PHE A 16 9.65 5.26 -0.86
C PHE A 16 9.05 6.63 -1.18
N GLU A 17 8.34 6.76 -2.29
CA GLU A 17 7.70 8.02 -2.67
C GLU A 17 6.30 8.14 -2.05
N LEU A 18 5.67 7.02 -1.65
CA LEU A 18 4.28 7.01 -1.19
C LEU A 18 4.10 7.83 0.09
N ALA A 19 3.07 8.68 0.08
CA ALA A 19 2.67 9.49 1.23
C ALA A 19 1.18 9.32 1.53
N ALA A 20 0.80 9.58 2.79
CA ALA A 20 -0.61 9.70 3.12
C ALA A 20 -1.22 10.87 2.32
N GLY A 21 -2.40 10.65 1.74
CA GLY A 21 -3.05 11.58 0.82
C GLY A 21 -2.82 11.27 -0.66
N ASP A 22 -1.76 10.54 -1.03
CA ASP A 22 -1.57 10.07 -2.42
C ASP A 22 -2.76 9.18 -2.84
N VAL A 23 -3.11 9.21 -4.12
CA VAL A 23 -4.20 8.39 -4.69
C VAL A 23 -3.63 7.38 -5.66
N LEU A 24 -3.95 6.11 -5.45
CA LEU A 24 -3.75 5.04 -6.41
C LEU A 24 -5.01 4.87 -7.26
N GLU A 25 -4.86 5.08 -8.56
CA GLU A 25 -5.84 4.68 -9.57
C GLU A 25 -5.53 3.22 -9.93
N LEU A 26 -6.47 2.33 -9.61
CA LEU A 26 -6.39 0.89 -9.83
C LEU A 26 -7.56 0.53 -10.75
N GLY A 27 -7.33 0.40 -12.06
CA GLY A 27 -8.44 0.17 -13.00
C GLY A 27 -9.60 1.18 -12.83
N ALA A 28 -10.78 0.70 -12.44
CA ALA A 28 -11.96 1.53 -12.15
C ALA A 28 -12.03 2.09 -10.71
N VAL A 29 -11.17 1.62 -9.80
CA VAL A 29 -11.14 2.04 -8.38
C VAL A 29 -10.14 3.16 -8.17
N ARG A 30 -10.47 4.10 -7.29
CA ARG A 30 -9.50 5.07 -6.75
C ARG A 30 -9.39 4.88 -5.24
N ALA A 31 -8.17 4.67 -4.77
CA ALA A 31 -7.87 4.43 -3.37
C ALA A 31 -6.88 5.48 -2.84
N ARG A 32 -7.28 6.25 -1.84
CA ARG A 32 -6.41 7.25 -1.19
C ARG A 32 -5.64 6.60 -0.06
N LEU A 33 -4.32 6.73 -0.07
CA LEU A 33 -3.45 6.20 0.97
C LEU A 33 -3.69 6.93 2.30
N THR A 34 -3.94 6.18 3.37
CA THR A 34 -4.19 6.74 4.71
C THR A 34 -2.98 6.59 5.63
N GLY A 35 -2.16 5.56 5.42
CA GLY A 35 -0.90 5.39 6.15
C GLY A 35 -0.28 3.99 6.00
N PRO A 36 0.96 3.82 6.45
CA PRO A 36 1.63 2.52 6.46
C PRO A 36 0.93 1.56 7.41
N ALA A 37 0.66 0.35 6.95
CA ALA A 37 0.10 -0.72 7.75
C ALA A 37 1.21 -1.38 8.59
N PRO A 38 1.17 -1.25 9.93
CA PRO A 38 2.21 -1.80 10.78
C PRO A 38 2.24 -3.33 10.70
N PRO A 39 3.42 -3.95 10.83
CA PRO A 39 3.55 -5.39 10.86
C PRO A 39 2.93 -5.95 12.15
N CYS A 40 2.07 -6.96 12.01
CA CYS A 40 1.42 -7.63 13.14
C CYS A 40 1.92 -9.07 13.31
N ARG A 41 1.78 -9.65 14.50
CA ARG A 41 2.27 -11.01 14.77
C ARG A 41 1.50 -12.08 13.97
N THR A 42 0.30 -11.79 13.49
CA THR A 42 -0.55 -12.73 12.76
C THR A 42 0.01 -13.08 11.38
N ILE A 43 0.81 -12.21 10.77
CA ILE A 43 1.46 -12.47 9.48
C ILE A 43 2.81 -13.20 9.62
N ALA A 44 3.23 -13.58 10.84
CA ALA A 44 4.53 -14.22 11.07
C ALA A 44 4.71 -15.54 10.31
N ALA A 45 3.62 -16.30 10.10
CA ALA A 45 3.67 -17.55 9.34
C ALA A 45 4.02 -17.34 7.86
N ALA A 46 3.81 -16.14 7.32
CA ALA A 46 4.15 -15.80 5.93
C ALA A 46 5.65 -15.56 5.71
N PHE A 47 6.44 -15.49 6.78
CA PHE A 47 7.87 -15.22 6.70
C PHE A 47 8.68 -16.44 7.14
N THR A 48 9.75 -16.72 6.39
CA THR A 48 10.76 -17.69 6.83
C THR A 48 11.30 -17.26 8.21
N SER A 49 11.30 -18.20 9.16
CA SER A 49 11.71 -17.97 10.56
C SER A 49 10.88 -16.95 11.35
N GLY A 50 9.67 -16.60 10.89
CA GLY A 50 8.79 -15.69 11.63
C GLY A 50 9.23 -14.23 11.63
N SER A 51 10.07 -13.81 10.68
CA SER A 51 10.62 -12.44 10.59
C SER A 51 9.63 -11.42 10.01
N PHE A 52 8.42 -11.32 10.56
CA PHE A 52 7.39 -10.39 10.07
C PHE A 52 7.75 -8.90 10.22
N ARG A 53 8.74 -8.59 11.06
CA ARG A 53 9.30 -7.23 11.20
C ARG A 53 10.12 -6.78 9.98
N SER A 54 10.35 -7.66 9.00
CA SER A 54 11.07 -7.33 7.76
C SER A 54 10.26 -6.48 6.77
N ILE A 55 8.96 -6.28 6.99
CA ILE A 55 8.10 -5.36 6.22
C ILE A 55 7.68 -4.13 7.03
N ASP A 56 8.36 -3.88 8.16
CA ASP A 56 8.13 -2.71 9.02
C ASP A 56 8.57 -1.43 8.33
N ALA A 57 7.69 -0.43 8.26
CA ALA A 57 7.96 0.85 7.60
C ALA A 57 9.15 1.61 8.19
N LYS A 58 9.39 1.39 9.49
CA LYS A 58 10.51 2.02 10.20
C LYS A 58 11.86 1.37 9.88
N ARG A 59 11.85 0.14 9.39
CA ARG A 59 13.06 -0.64 9.09
C ARG A 59 13.31 -0.79 7.59
N HIS A 60 12.22 -0.92 6.83
CA HIS A 60 12.17 -1.19 5.40
C HIS A 60 11.00 -0.43 4.77
N PRO A 61 11.08 0.91 4.68
CA PRO A 61 10.02 1.74 4.08
C PRO A 61 9.68 1.31 2.64
N GLU A 62 10.61 0.68 1.94
CA GLU A 62 10.45 0.12 0.59
C GLU A 62 9.66 -1.21 0.53
N ARG A 63 9.37 -1.83 1.68
CA ARG A 63 8.72 -3.15 1.79
C ARG A 63 7.42 -3.14 2.58
N THR A 64 6.89 -1.95 2.88
CA THR A 64 5.73 -1.78 3.75
C THR A 64 4.41 -1.80 3.01
N ARG A 65 3.42 -2.41 3.65
CA ARG A 65 2.01 -2.38 3.21
C ARG A 65 1.37 -1.04 3.55
N TRP A 66 0.38 -0.64 2.77
CA TRP A 66 -0.37 0.59 3.01
C TRP A 66 -1.86 0.29 3.23
N TYR A 67 -2.46 1.02 4.15
CA TYR A 67 -3.91 1.17 4.17
C TYR A 67 -4.32 2.29 3.23
N ALA A 68 -5.48 2.09 2.62
CA ALA A 68 -6.11 3.07 1.76
C ALA A 68 -7.62 3.05 1.99
N GLU A 69 -8.26 4.19 1.80
CA GLU A 69 -9.71 4.30 1.72
C GLU A 69 -10.16 4.39 0.26
N VAL A 70 -11.28 3.76 -0.07
CA VAL A 70 -11.84 3.81 -1.41
C VAL A 70 -12.58 5.13 -1.58
N VAL A 71 -12.07 6.00 -2.47
CA VAL A 71 -12.69 7.29 -2.79
C VAL A 71 -13.59 7.22 -4.02
N VAL A 72 -13.32 6.27 -4.93
CA VAL A 72 -14.21 5.90 -6.03
C VAL A 72 -14.28 4.38 -6.09
N GLU A 73 -15.49 3.85 -5.90
CA GLU A 73 -15.78 2.42 -5.98
C GLU A 73 -15.76 1.93 -7.43
N GLY A 74 -15.49 0.65 -7.61
CA GLY A 74 -15.39 0.02 -8.92
C GLY A 74 -15.01 -1.46 -8.82
N ILE A 75 -14.95 -2.13 -9.96
CA ILE A 75 -14.52 -3.52 -10.05
C ILE A 75 -13.03 -3.53 -10.42
N LEU A 76 -12.26 -4.35 -9.71
CA LEU A 76 -10.84 -4.59 -9.95
C LEU A 76 -10.61 -5.99 -10.51
N HIS A 77 -9.71 -6.08 -11.49
CA HIS A 77 -9.24 -7.33 -12.04
C HIS A 77 -7.70 -7.41 -11.97
N PRO A 78 -7.12 -8.61 -11.80
CA PRO A 78 -5.69 -8.80 -11.95
C PRO A 78 -5.21 -8.32 -13.32
N GLY A 79 -4.15 -7.50 -13.34
CA GLY A 79 -3.60 -6.92 -14.57
C GLY A 79 -4.12 -5.51 -14.89
N ASP A 80 -5.08 -4.99 -14.13
CA ASP A 80 -5.51 -3.60 -14.26
C ASP A 80 -4.33 -2.63 -14.05
N ALA A 81 -4.35 -1.54 -14.81
CA ALA A 81 -3.32 -0.52 -14.73
C ALA A 81 -3.30 0.14 -13.35
N VAL A 82 -2.08 0.46 -12.89
CA VAL A 82 -1.85 1.15 -11.63
C VAL A 82 -1.15 2.48 -11.90
N VAL A 83 -1.77 3.57 -11.44
CA VAL A 83 -1.22 4.92 -11.57
C VAL A 83 -1.20 5.61 -10.22
N LEU A 84 -0.05 6.16 -9.85
CA LEU A 84 0.11 6.98 -8.65
C LEU A 84 -0.17 8.46 -8.96
N ARG A 85 -1.06 9.07 -8.19
CA ARG A 85 -1.32 10.51 -8.17
C ARG A 85 -0.84 11.07 -6.84
N LYS A 86 0.08 12.04 -6.90
CA LYS A 86 0.57 12.72 -5.71
C LYS A 86 -0.50 13.63 -5.12
N ALA A 87 -0.60 13.64 -3.79
CA ALA A 87 -1.33 14.69 -3.11
C ALA A 87 -0.73 16.05 -3.50
N GLU A 88 -1.58 17.04 -3.72
CA GLU A 88 -1.08 18.41 -3.80
C GLU A 88 -0.45 18.78 -2.45
N PRO A 89 0.73 19.43 -2.44
CA PRO A 89 1.27 19.95 -1.20
C PRO A 89 0.26 20.97 -0.66
N THR A 90 -0.38 20.64 0.45
CA THR A 90 -1.17 21.61 1.22
C THR A 90 -0.20 22.71 1.62
N GLY A 91 -0.22 23.83 0.88
CA GLY A 91 0.56 25.00 1.25
C GLY A 91 0.14 25.43 2.64
N ASP A 92 1.10 25.43 3.57
CA ASP A 92 0.94 26.05 4.88
C ASP A 92 0.39 27.47 4.68
N ARG A 93 -0.82 27.72 5.18
CA ARG A 93 -1.42 29.04 5.32
C ARG A 93 -1.34 29.45 6.78
#